data_AF-A0A7X9XGC1-F1
#
_entry.id   AF-A0A7X9XGC1-F1
#
_cell.length_a   1.000
_cell.length_b   1.000
_cell.length_c   1.000
_cell.angle_alpha   90.00
_cell.angle_beta   90.00
_cell.angle_gamma   90.00
#
_symmetry.space_group_name_H-M   'P 1'
#
loop_
_entity.id
_entity.type
_entity.pdbx_description
1 polymer ?
#
loop_
_entity_poly.entity_id
_entity_poly.type
_entity_poly.pdbx_seq_one_letter_code
_entity_poly.pdbx_strand_id
1 'polypeptide(L)'
;MKEVELNNLPKWSSGPNKGKINWDNSIGHKVPFKYNNINGEIKIIGLKREGKSVQLEIEFENRKASIERGNFTSGHIGALWDINTKDFKYNIGDLIVGKFSTIEILEPIRERQSDKSYRYICHSCWQEGIKKEVQIKKGVGCSVCSGKKVVPGINDIYTTNPYLASMLLNPNDGFANMQSSGNKVDFKCPNCGEIINDKTLNNICRRGRLSCPRCGDGISYPQKIMYSVLKQLGIEFICEFKFECDNSKRYDFYFEYDGQSYIVEVHGIQHYEETTRGKGLKYEQDNDKEKEKFAYIEDVDRNKEAIDNYIVIDCRYSELDWIKKNISKSKLANVFDLEKIDWNECQLYSTKSLVFEAWDLWNSGTSVLDISKEIKVAKATVIRYLNRGNKLGMCRYIGKEEMSKGSKRSSSAEIQKKKVYCVTLDKEYDSISEASRCTGAETYRISGCCNKKKGFKSAGFSKDGYRLIWMYAEDFHALSDIEKKKLNRNKIKKQAKQVICLEDGKVYESGGKAEKAYGLKKDRVNACCRGDVKHAGGLHFEFYDEFNKRKSNV
;
A
#
# COMPACT_ATOMS: atom_id res chain seq x y z
N MET A 1 14.33 37.00 -33.42
CA MET A 1 14.38 38.46 -33.69
C MET A 1 14.36 38.65 -35.19
N LYS A 2 13.55 39.57 -35.71
CA LYS A 2 13.44 39.87 -37.16
C LYS A 2 13.58 41.37 -37.31
N GLU A 3 14.73 41.83 -37.76
CA GLU A 3 15.05 43.24 -37.85
C GLU A 3 15.86 43.52 -39.12
N VAL A 4 15.61 44.68 -39.72
CA VAL A 4 16.32 45.20 -40.88
C VAL A 4 16.66 46.65 -40.55
N GLU A 5 17.93 47.01 -40.64
CA GLU A 5 18.42 48.34 -40.25
C GLU A 5 18.35 49.30 -41.45
N LEU A 6 17.34 50.18 -41.45
CA LEU A 6 17.03 51.05 -42.59
C LEU A 6 17.67 52.45 -42.49
N ASN A 7 18.46 52.71 -41.46
CA ASN A 7 19.00 54.06 -41.16
C ASN A 7 19.98 54.56 -42.23
N ASN A 8 20.59 53.61 -42.93
CA ASN A 8 21.64 53.76 -43.94
C ASN A 8 21.06 53.93 -45.35
N LEU A 9 19.73 53.94 -45.49
CA LEU A 9 19.06 54.15 -46.76
C LEU A 9 18.79 55.65 -47.01
N PRO A 10 18.93 56.12 -48.26
CA PRO A 10 18.67 57.51 -48.61
C PRO A 10 17.21 57.88 -48.34
N LYS A 11 17.00 59.10 -47.85
CA LYS A 11 15.68 59.67 -47.55
C LYS A 11 15.45 60.93 -48.39
N TRP A 12 14.18 61.24 -48.68
CA TRP A 12 13.83 62.49 -49.37
C TRP A 12 14.20 63.71 -48.51
N SER A 13 14.95 64.65 -49.07
CA SER A 13 15.42 65.87 -48.39
C SER A 13 14.41 67.03 -48.44
N SER A 14 13.48 67.02 -49.40
CA SER A 14 12.45 68.04 -49.61
C SER A 14 11.15 67.45 -50.21
N GLY A 15 10.06 68.23 -50.21
CA GLY A 15 8.77 67.84 -50.77
C GLY A 15 7.86 67.02 -49.83
N PRO A 16 6.70 66.54 -50.31
CA PRO A 16 5.66 65.88 -49.50
C PRO A 16 6.09 64.52 -48.90
N ASN A 17 7.23 63.98 -49.34
CA ASN A 17 7.79 62.72 -48.83
C ASN A 17 9.03 62.92 -47.95
N LYS A 18 9.35 64.17 -47.54
CA LYS A 18 10.51 64.49 -46.70
C LYS A 18 10.61 63.55 -45.49
N GLY A 19 11.80 62.97 -45.28
CA GLY A 19 12.07 62.04 -44.19
C GLY A 19 11.69 60.57 -44.44
N LYS A 20 10.94 60.26 -45.51
CA LYS A 20 10.68 58.86 -45.93
C LYS A 20 11.83 58.32 -46.76
N ILE A 21 12.03 57.00 -46.72
CA ILE A 21 13.03 56.29 -47.53
C ILE A 21 12.74 56.52 -49.02
N ASN A 22 13.76 56.94 -49.75
CA ASN A 22 13.75 57.03 -51.19
C ASN A 22 14.21 55.69 -51.78
N TRP A 23 13.25 54.83 -52.09
CA TRP A 23 13.50 53.46 -52.57
C TRP A 23 14.18 53.42 -53.94
N ASP A 24 13.94 54.40 -54.81
CA ASP A 24 14.60 54.49 -56.12
C ASP A 24 16.10 54.72 -55.96
N ASN A 25 16.48 55.64 -55.05
CA ASN A 25 17.88 55.89 -54.72
C ASN A 25 18.49 54.82 -53.80
N SER A 26 17.69 53.89 -53.29
CA SER A 26 18.17 52.80 -52.43
C SER A 26 18.70 51.61 -53.22
N ILE A 27 18.54 51.58 -54.54
CA ILE A 27 19.09 50.51 -55.40
C ILE A 27 20.62 50.55 -55.32
N GLY A 28 21.23 49.38 -55.08
CA GLY A 28 22.66 49.21 -54.87
C GLY A 28 23.10 49.25 -53.41
N HIS A 29 22.25 49.77 -52.50
CA HIS A 29 22.57 49.82 -51.07
C HIS A 29 22.50 48.44 -50.42
N LYS A 30 23.36 48.25 -49.43
CA LYS A 30 23.38 47.10 -48.54
C LYS A 30 22.71 47.44 -47.21
N VAL A 31 21.80 46.58 -46.79
CA VAL A 31 20.96 46.78 -45.62
C VAL A 31 21.23 45.67 -44.61
N PRO A 32 21.82 45.98 -43.45
CA PRO A 32 22.05 45.01 -42.39
C PRO A 32 20.73 44.41 -41.90
N PHE A 33 20.73 43.12 -41.60
CA PHE A 33 19.58 42.44 -41.04
C PHE A 33 19.97 41.41 -39.98
N LYS A 34 18.99 41.11 -39.11
CA LYS A 34 19.01 39.97 -38.19
C LYS A 34 17.74 39.17 -38.38
N TYR A 35 17.87 37.91 -38.81
CA TYR A 35 16.73 37.01 -39.04
C TYR A 35 17.00 35.66 -38.39
N ASN A 36 16.32 35.40 -37.27
CA ASN A 36 16.58 34.22 -36.42
C ASN A 36 18.06 34.13 -36.00
N ASN A 37 18.82 33.18 -36.56
CA ASN A 37 20.24 32.97 -36.26
C ASN A 37 21.17 33.45 -37.39
N ILE A 38 20.63 34.15 -38.38
CA ILE A 38 21.39 34.65 -39.53
C ILE A 38 21.48 36.17 -39.45
N ASN A 39 22.70 36.67 -39.60
CA ASN A 39 23.00 38.08 -39.71
C ASN A 39 23.79 38.32 -40.99
N GLY A 40 23.58 39.45 -41.64
CA GLY A 40 24.29 39.80 -42.86
C GLY A 40 23.76 41.08 -43.46
N GLU A 41 24.11 41.31 -44.72
CA GLU A 41 23.70 42.51 -45.46
C GLU A 41 22.97 42.12 -46.74
N ILE A 42 21.70 42.53 -46.86
CA ILE A 42 20.91 42.32 -48.07
C ILE A 42 21.17 43.47 -49.03
N LYS A 43 21.50 43.16 -50.28
CA LYS A 43 21.63 44.16 -51.34
C LYS A 43 20.28 44.38 -52.01
N ILE A 44 19.85 45.64 -52.14
CA ILE A 44 18.71 46.00 -52.98
C ILE A 44 19.22 46.07 -54.42
N ILE A 45 18.76 45.20 -55.30
CA ILE A 45 19.25 45.09 -56.68
C ILE A 45 18.29 45.68 -57.72
N GLY A 46 17.03 45.89 -57.35
CA GLY A 46 16.03 46.44 -58.27
C GLY A 46 14.72 46.81 -57.57
N LEU A 47 13.85 47.46 -58.33
CA LEU A 47 12.54 47.91 -57.88
C LEU A 47 11.52 47.77 -59.02
N LYS A 48 10.37 47.16 -58.73
CA LYS A 48 9.24 47.00 -59.63
C LYS A 48 8.00 47.65 -59.03
N ARG A 49 7.22 48.33 -59.87
CA ARG A 49 5.97 49.01 -59.46
C ARG A 49 4.78 48.32 -60.09
N GLU A 50 3.90 47.79 -59.26
CA GLU A 50 2.65 47.14 -59.68
C GLU A 50 1.47 47.87 -59.05
N GLY A 51 0.87 48.80 -59.81
CA GLY A 51 -0.18 49.69 -59.30
C GLY A 51 0.31 50.56 -58.14
N LYS A 52 -0.31 50.40 -56.96
CA LYS A 52 0.08 51.10 -55.72
C LYS A 52 1.15 50.36 -54.90
N SER A 53 1.50 49.12 -55.26
CA SER A 53 2.49 48.32 -54.54
C SER A 53 3.88 48.51 -55.15
N VAL A 54 4.90 48.52 -54.28
CA VAL A 54 6.32 48.64 -54.65
C VAL A 54 7.01 47.36 -54.21
N GLN A 55 7.49 46.59 -55.18
CA GLN A 55 8.24 45.36 -54.99
C GLN A 55 9.74 45.67 -55.09
N LEU A 56 10.49 45.28 -54.08
CA LEU A 56 11.95 45.34 -54.06
C LEU A 56 12.50 44.00 -54.55
N GLU A 57 13.48 44.06 -55.44
CA GLU A 57 14.32 42.91 -55.76
C GLU A 57 15.55 42.95 -54.86
N ILE A 58 15.74 41.89 -54.08
CA ILE A 58 16.79 41.82 -53.06
C ILE A 58 17.67 40.59 -53.27
N GLU A 59 18.95 40.71 -52.91
CA GLU A 59 19.96 39.68 -53.07
C GLU A 59 20.78 39.47 -51.80
N PHE A 60 21.01 38.21 -51.43
CA PHE A 60 21.89 37.80 -50.34
C PHE A 60 22.53 36.44 -50.68
N GLU A 61 23.86 36.34 -50.64
CA GLU A 61 24.62 35.10 -50.91
C GLU A 61 24.15 34.35 -52.18
N ASN A 62 24.01 35.08 -53.30
CA ASN A 62 23.52 34.59 -54.60
C ASN A 62 22.05 34.15 -54.66
N ARG A 63 21.27 34.33 -53.59
CA ARG A 63 19.81 34.14 -53.60
C ARG A 63 19.12 35.45 -53.90
N LYS A 64 18.14 35.41 -54.81
CA LYS A 64 17.34 36.57 -55.22
C LYS A 64 15.88 36.34 -54.84
N ALA A 65 15.23 37.37 -54.30
CA ALA A 65 13.81 37.34 -54.00
C ALA A 65 13.14 38.67 -54.35
N SER A 66 11.86 38.60 -54.70
CA SER A 66 11.00 39.77 -54.83
C SER A 66 10.12 39.90 -53.58
N ILE A 67 10.10 41.08 -52.97
CA ILE A 67 9.39 41.34 -51.71
C ILE A 67 8.75 42.73 -51.70
N GLU A 68 7.54 42.84 -51.18
CA GLU A 68 6.89 44.14 -51.01
C GLU A 68 7.65 45.00 -50.01
N ARG A 69 7.79 46.31 -50.30
CA ARG A 69 8.52 47.25 -49.43
C ARG A 69 8.08 47.19 -47.96
N GLY A 70 6.79 47.02 -47.69
CA GLY A 70 6.26 46.93 -46.32
C GLY A 70 6.77 45.71 -45.59
N ASN A 71 6.76 44.55 -46.26
CA ASN A 71 7.29 43.30 -45.72
C ASN A 71 8.81 43.37 -45.50
N PHE A 72 9.54 44.04 -46.41
CA PHE A 72 10.98 44.29 -46.22
C PHE A 72 11.24 45.16 -44.99
N THR A 73 10.50 46.27 -44.83
CA THR A 73 10.65 47.16 -43.68
C THR A 73 10.31 46.51 -42.35
N SER A 74 9.36 45.56 -42.33
CA SER A 74 8.97 44.81 -41.13
C SER A 74 9.85 43.58 -40.87
N GLY A 75 10.93 43.38 -41.64
CA GLY A 75 11.84 42.26 -41.48
C GLY A 75 11.26 40.89 -41.88
N HIS A 76 10.20 40.88 -42.71
CA HIS A 76 9.58 39.66 -43.25
C HIS A 76 10.31 39.11 -44.49
N ILE A 77 11.65 39.07 -44.44
CA ILE A 77 12.56 38.64 -45.51
C ILE A 77 12.66 37.12 -45.70
N GLY A 78 11.64 36.35 -45.26
CA GLY A 78 11.62 34.89 -45.35
C GLY A 78 11.61 34.34 -46.79
N ALA A 79 11.25 35.19 -47.76
CA ALA A 79 11.28 34.87 -49.19
C ALA A 79 12.69 34.55 -49.72
N LEU A 80 13.77 35.10 -49.11
CA LEU A 80 15.16 34.78 -49.49
C LEU A 80 15.60 33.36 -49.12
N TRP A 81 14.81 32.67 -48.32
CA TRP A 81 15.16 31.40 -47.68
C TRP A 81 14.16 30.29 -48.00
N ASP A 82 13.23 30.53 -48.95
CA ASP A 82 12.17 29.59 -49.32
C ASP A 82 11.33 29.10 -48.12
N ILE A 83 11.28 29.89 -47.04
CA ILE A 83 10.56 29.53 -45.81
C ILE A 83 9.04 29.50 -46.06
N ASN A 84 8.57 30.21 -47.09
CA ASN A 84 7.17 30.31 -47.51
C ASN A 84 6.93 29.69 -48.91
N THR A 85 7.49 28.51 -49.21
CA THR A 85 7.19 27.81 -50.47
C THR A 85 5.76 27.29 -50.53
N LYS A 86 5.15 27.36 -51.72
CA LYS A 86 3.89 26.67 -52.00
C LYS A 86 4.07 25.16 -52.04
N ASP A 87 5.28 24.65 -52.25
CA ASP A 87 5.55 23.22 -52.46
C ASP A 87 5.46 22.40 -51.17
N PHE A 88 5.01 21.15 -51.30
CA PHE A 88 5.00 20.19 -50.20
C PHE A 88 6.43 19.74 -49.87
N LYS A 89 6.76 19.70 -48.58
CA LYS A 89 8.08 19.28 -48.10
C LYS A 89 8.28 17.76 -48.17
N TYR A 90 7.24 16.98 -47.95
CA TYR A 90 7.33 15.52 -47.82
C TYR A 90 6.68 14.83 -49.03
N ASN A 91 7.25 13.70 -49.43
CA ASN A 91 6.77 12.88 -50.54
C ASN A 91 5.91 11.72 -50.04
N ILE A 92 5.13 11.13 -50.96
CA ILE A 92 4.38 9.89 -50.69
C ILE A 92 5.39 8.77 -50.38
N GLY A 93 5.12 7.98 -49.34
CA GLY A 93 6.00 6.93 -48.83
C GLY A 93 7.05 7.39 -47.82
N ASP A 94 7.19 8.70 -47.58
CA ASP A 94 8.13 9.20 -46.58
C ASP A 94 7.75 8.69 -45.17
N LEU A 95 8.71 8.07 -44.49
CA LEU A 95 8.59 7.64 -43.10
C LEU A 95 9.12 8.73 -42.17
N ILE A 96 8.23 9.28 -41.35
CA ILE A 96 8.55 10.38 -40.44
C ILE A 96 8.42 9.90 -39.00
N VAL A 97 9.56 9.86 -38.31
CA VAL A 97 9.65 9.48 -36.90
C VAL A 97 9.26 10.68 -36.02
N GLY A 98 8.12 10.58 -35.35
CA GLY A 98 7.66 11.54 -34.35
C GLY A 98 7.96 11.10 -32.93
N LYS A 99 7.56 11.92 -31.94
CA LYS A 99 7.80 11.64 -30.51
C LYS A 99 7.15 10.34 -30.00
N PHE A 100 5.96 10.00 -30.49
CA PHE A 100 5.14 8.89 -29.98
C PHE A 100 4.83 7.81 -31.02
N SER A 101 5.20 8.05 -32.28
CA SER A 101 4.84 7.16 -33.39
C SER A 101 5.62 7.51 -34.65
N THR A 102 5.80 6.53 -35.53
CA THR A 102 6.21 6.76 -36.92
C THR A 102 4.97 6.86 -37.81
N ILE A 103 4.96 7.83 -38.71
CA ILE A 103 3.89 8.03 -39.70
C ILE A 103 4.45 7.92 -41.12
N GLU A 104 3.71 7.28 -42.01
CA GLU A 104 4.00 7.22 -43.44
C GLU A 104 3.06 8.17 -44.19
N ILE A 105 3.61 9.00 -45.07
CA ILE A 105 2.82 9.92 -45.89
C ILE A 105 2.12 9.17 -47.02
N LEU A 106 0.79 9.26 -47.10
CA LEU A 106 0.00 8.62 -48.15
C LEU A 106 -0.35 9.59 -49.28
N GLU A 107 -0.77 10.81 -48.93
CA GLU A 107 -1.15 11.84 -49.91
C GLU A 107 -0.95 13.25 -49.34
N PRO A 108 -0.42 14.21 -50.14
CA PRO A 108 -0.44 15.63 -49.79
C PRO A 108 -1.84 16.22 -50.01
N ILE A 109 -2.31 17.04 -49.07
CA ILE A 109 -3.62 17.69 -49.09
C ILE A 109 -3.43 19.20 -49.01
N ARG A 110 -4.08 19.93 -49.93
CA ARG A 110 -4.12 21.40 -49.92
C ARG A 110 -5.54 21.87 -49.61
N GLU A 111 -5.77 22.37 -48.41
CA GLU A 111 -7.08 22.94 -48.01
C GLU A 111 -7.26 24.37 -48.55
N ARG A 112 -6.19 25.18 -48.51
CA ARG A 112 -6.11 26.56 -49.02
C ARG A 112 -4.74 26.79 -49.66
N GLN A 113 -4.54 27.88 -50.40
CA GLN A 113 -3.28 28.16 -51.13
C GLN A 113 -2.01 27.99 -50.25
N SER A 114 -2.06 28.34 -48.96
CA SER A 114 -0.95 28.25 -48.01
C SER A 114 -1.03 27.11 -46.98
N ASP A 115 -2.16 26.41 -46.85
CA ASP A 115 -2.36 25.36 -45.84
C ASP A 115 -1.98 23.99 -46.42
N LYS A 116 -0.77 23.54 -46.07
CA LYS A 116 -0.22 22.22 -46.46
C LYS A 116 -0.49 21.19 -45.36
N SER A 117 -1.26 20.17 -45.69
CA SER A 117 -1.56 19.02 -44.85
C SER A 117 -1.17 17.73 -45.57
N TYR A 118 -1.11 16.62 -44.83
CA TYR A 118 -0.86 15.29 -45.39
C TYR A 118 -1.81 14.30 -44.73
N ARG A 119 -2.37 13.39 -45.53
CA ARG A 119 -2.91 12.13 -45.00
C ARG A 119 -1.76 11.18 -44.74
N TYR A 120 -1.84 10.47 -43.63
CA TYR A 120 -0.82 9.53 -43.21
C TYR A 120 -1.44 8.27 -42.63
N ILE A 121 -0.68 7.18 -42.64
CA ILE A 121 -0.93 6.00 -41.82
C ILE A 121 0.11 5.90 -40.70
N CYS A 122 -0.34 5.59 -39.49
CA CYS A 122 0.55 5.39 -38.36
C CYS A 122 1.04 3.93 -38.31
N HIS A 123 2.35 3.70 -38.28
CA HIS A 123 2.93 2.35 -38.18
C HIS A 123 2.92 1.77 -36.77
N SER A 124 2.48 2.55 -35.77
CA SER A 124 2.38 2.09 -34.38
C SER A 124 0.97 1.62 -34.00
N CYS A 125 -0.07 2.20 -34.60
CA CYS A 125 -1.48 1.84 -34.31
C CYS A 125 -2.30 1.52 -35.57
N TRP A 126 -1.69 1.58 -36.76
CA TRP A 126 -2.32 1.31 -38.05
C TRP A 126 -3.55 2.18 -38.35
N GLN A 127 -3.66 3.34 -37.69
CA GLN A 127 -4.73 4.30 -37.91
C GLN A 127 -4.29 5.39 -38.88
N GLU A 128 -5.23 5.76 -39.76
CA GLU A 128 -5.07 6.89 -40.66
C GLU A 128 -5.47 8.22 -40.02
N GLY A 129 -4.92 9.31 -40.52
CA GLY A 129 -5.33 10.65 -40.15
C GLY A 129 -4.79 11.73 -41.07
N ILE A 130 -5.17 12.98 -40.78
CA ILE A 130 -4.69 14.16 -41.50
C ILE A 130 -3.89 15.04 -40.54
N LYS A 131 -2.79 15.62 -41.01
CA LYS A 131 -1.92 16.46 -40.20
C LYS A 131 -1.27 17.59 -41.01
N LYS A 132 -1.16 18.77 -40.41
CA LYS A 132 -0.51 19.94 -41.04
C LYS A 132 1.00 19.74 -41.13
N GLU A 133 1.63 20.21 -42.21
CA GLU A 133 3.08 20.16 -42.43
C GLU A 133 3.86 20.76 -41.25
N VAL A 134 3.38 21.87 -40.70
CA VAL A 134 3.99 22.55 -39.55
C VAL A 134 4.01 21.66 -38.31
N GLN A 135 3.00 20.81 -38.11
CA GLN A 135 2.95 19.89 -36.97
C GLN A 135 3.90 18.71 -37.17
N ILE A 136 3.99 18.19 -38.40
CA ILE A 136 4.95 17.14 -38.78
C ILE A 136 6.38 17.63 -38.59
N LYS A 137 6.71 18.85 -39.04
CA LYS A 137 8.01 19.51 -38.82
C LYS A 137 8.39 19.64 -37.34
N LYS A 138 7.40 19.79 -36.45
CA LYS A 138 7.59 19.85 -34.99
C LYS A 138 7.66 18.46 -34.32
N GLY A 139 7.65 17.37 -35.09
CA GLY A 139 7.71 16.00 -34.57
C GLY A 139 6.42 15.51 -33.90
N VAL A 140 5.27 16.15 -34.19
CA VAL A 140 3.98 15.75 -33.61
C VAL A 140 3.46 14.49 -34.32
N GLY A 141 3.53 13.35 -33.64
CA GLY A 141 3.06 12.04 -34.15
C GLY A 141 1.54 11.85 -34.22
N CYS A 142 1.10 10.61 -34.39
CA CYS A 142 -0.30 10.18 -34.53
C CYS A 142 -1.19 10.67 -33.37
N SER A 143 -2.42 11.09 -33.69
CA SER A 143 -3.40 11.57 -32.70
C SER A 143 -3.85 10.48 -31.71
N VAL A 144 -3.87 9.21 -32.15
CA VAL A 144 -4.23 8.05 -31.32
C VAL A 144 -3.10 7.73 -30.35
N CYS A 145 -1.87 7.54 -30.86
CA CYS A 145 -0.69 7.25 -30.04
C CYS A 145 -0.31 8.38 -29.07
N SER A 146 -0.60 9.64 -29.44
CA SER A 146 -0.36 10.80 -28.57
C SER A 146 -1.50 11.07 -27.57
N GLY A 147 -2.53 10.23 -27.55
CA GLY A 147 -3.64 10.34 -26.61
C GLY A 147 -4.54 11.55 -26.84
N LYS A 148 -4.72 11.98 -28.10
CA LYS A 148 -5.63 13.06 -28.49
C LYS A 148 -6.95 12.57 -29.08
N LYS A 149 -6.96 11.34 -29.61
CA LYS A 149 -8.14 10.68 -30.16
C LYS A 149 -8.26 9.29 -29.54
N VAL A 150 -9.46 8.95 -29.07
CA VAL A 150 -9.77 7.61 -28.55
C VAL A 150 -10.28 6.74 -29.70
N VAL A 151 -9.80 5.50 -29.77
CA VAL A 151 -10.22 4.47 -30.71
C VAL A 151 -10.44 3.18 -29.93
N PRO A 152 -11.70 2.69 -29.85
CA PRO A 152 -12.01 1.39 -29.26
C PRO A 152 -11.18 0.26 -29.85
N GLY A 153 -10.70 -0.65 -29.01
CA GLY A 153 -9.82 -1.76 -29.39
C GLY A 153 -8.34 -1.38 -29.52
N ILE A 154 -7.96 -0.11 -29.32
CA ILE A 154 -6.57 0.36 -29.45
C ILE A 154 -6.09 1.06 -28.18
N ASN A 155 -6.73 2.17 -27.82
CA ASN A 155 -6.26 3.02 -26.72
C ASN A 155 -7.36 3.39 -25.72
N ASP A 156 -8.56 2.87 -25.87
CA ASP A 156 -9.64 3.00 -24.89
C ASP A 156 -9.32 2.29 -23.56
N ILE A 157 -10.09 2.56 -22.50
CA ILE A 157 -9.83 2.01 -21.16
C ILE A 157 -10.08 0.50 -21.12
N TYR A 158 -11.07 -0.06 -21.83
CA TYR A 158 -11.28 -1.51 -21.83
C TYR A 158 -10.08 -2.25 -22.39
N THR A 159 -9.48 -1.71 -23.46
CA THR A 159 -8.30 -2.29 -24.09
C THR A 159 -7.04 -2.09 -23.23
N THR A 160 -6.83 -0.90 -22.68
CA THR A 160 -5.56 -0.53 -22.05
C THR A 160 -5.53 -0.77 -20.53
N ASN A 161 -6.68 -0.83 -19.87
CA ASN A 161 -6.80 -0.98 -18.43
C ASN A 161 -8.14 -1.61 -17.99
N PRO A 162 -8.31 -2.94 -18.18
CA PRO A 162 -9.54 -3.64 -17.82
C PRO A 162 -9.96 -3.50 -16.36
N TYR A 163 -9.00 -3.39 -15.43
CA TYR A 163 -9.28 -3.21 -14.01
C TYR A 163 -9.88 -1.82 -13.70
N LEU A 164 -9.40 -0.76 -14.35
CA LEU A 164 -10.03 0.55 -14.26
C LEU A 164 -11.44 0.53 -14.86
N ALA A 165 -11.60 -0.15 -16.00
CA ALA A 165 -12.88 -0.28 -16.69
C ALA A 165 -13.95 -0.95 -15.82
N SER A 166 -13.59 -1.98 -15.04
CA SER A 166 -14.53 -2.71 -14.18
C SER A 166 -15.09 -1.88 -13.03
N MET A 167 -14.48 -0.74 -12.71
CA MET A 167 -14.95 0.17 -11.67
C MET A 167 -15.84 1.30 -12.21
N LEU A 168 -15.98 1.47 -13.53
CA LEU A 168 -16.80 2.53 -14.11
C LEU A 168 -18.27 2.29 -13.81
N LEU A 169 -18.99 3.35 -13.41
CA LEU A 169 -20.43 3.27 -13.21
C LEU A 169 -21.16 3.17 -14.56
N ASN A 170 -20.72 3.97 -15.54
CA ASN A 170 -21.24 3.96 -16.91
C ASN A 170 -20.25 3.23 -17.86
N PRO A 171 -20.62 2.08 -18.45
CA PRO A 171 -19.76 1.35 -19.37
C PRO A 171 -19.29 2.16 -20.58
N ASN A 172 -20.10 3.12 -21.07
CA ASN A 172 -19.73 3.91 -22.25
C ASN A 172 -18.48 4.77 -22.01
N ASP A 173 -18.19 5.14 -20.77
CA ASP A 173 -16.99 5.90 -20.43
C ASP A 173 -15.72 5.13 -20.75
N GLY A 174 -15.77 3.79 -20.72
CA GLY A 174 -14.62 2.95 -21.00
C GLY A 174 -14.21 2.99 -22.48
N PHE A 175 -15.17 3.16 -23.39
CA PHE A 175 -14.94 3.28 -24.83
C PHE A 175 -14.62 4.73 -25.25
N ALA A 176 -15.22 5.70 -24.55
CA ALA A 176 -15.09 7.12 -24.88
C ALA A 176 -13.79 7.77 -24.38
N ASN A 177 -13.10 7.14 -23.42
CA ASN A 177 -11.95 7.72 -22.74
C ASN A 177 -10.71 6.85 -22.82
N MET A 178 -9.56 7.47 -22.56
CA MET A 178 -8.29 6.81 -22.29
C MET A 178 -7.99 6.87 -20.79
N GLN A 179 -7.19 5.93 -20.29
CA GLN A 179 -6.82 5.89 -18.87
C GLN A 179 -6.12 7.17 -18.35
N SER A 180 -5.43 7.90 -19.23
CA SER A 180 -4.74 9.16 -18.94
C SER A 180 -5.61 10.41 -19.15
N SER A 181 -6.90 10.23 -19.48
CA SER A 181 -7.82 11.34 -19.74
C SER A 181 -8.01 12.23 -18.51
N GLY A 182 -8.11 13.54 -18.75
CA GLY A 182 -8.49 14.54 -17.74
C GLY A 182 -9.98 14.57 -17.43
N ASN A 183 -10.79 13.77 -18.13
CA ASN A 183 -12.24 13.74 -17.95
C ASN A 183 -12.61 13.19 -16.56
N LYS A 184 -13.70 13.74 -16.02
CA LYS A 184 -14.34 13.27 -14.79
C LYS A 184 -15.44 12.30 -15.15
N VAL A 185 -15.48 11.16 -14.44
CA VAL A 185 -16.51 10.13 -14.60
C VAL A 185 -16.86 9.55 -13.22
N ASP A 186 -17.96 8.81 -13.18
CA ASP A 186 -18.46 8.20 -11.96
C ASP A 186 -17.99 6.74 -11.86
N PHE A 187 -17.71 6.32 -10.63
CA PHE A 187 -17.21 4.98 -10.34
C PHE A 187 -18.10 4.28 -9.33
N LYS A 188 -18.16 2.95 -9.43
CA LYS A 188 -18.69 2.07 -8.39
C LYS A 188 -17.51 1.44 -7.65
N CYS A 189 -17.46 1.62 -6.34
CA CYS A 189 -16.43 1.01 -5.53
C CYS A 189 -16.56 -0.53 -5.58
N PRO A 190 -15.51 -1.27 -5.97
CA PRO A 190 -15.60 -2.73 -6.05
C PRO A 190 -15.73 -3.40 -4.68
N ASN A 191 -15.27 -2.74 -3.61
CA ASN A 191 -15.24 -3.32 -2.26
C ASN A 191 -16.56 -3.14 -1.49
N CYS A 192 -17.21 -1.98 -1.63
CA CYS A 192 -18.40 -1.65 -0.85
C CYS A 192 -19.61 -1.24 -1.70
N GLY A 193 -19.47 -1.19 -3.02
CA GLY A 193 -20.54 -0.79 -3.93
C GLY A 193 -20.85 0.70 -3.94
N GLU A 194 -20.18 1.53 -3.12
CA GLU A 194 -20.45 2.96 -3.04
C GLU A 194 -20.23 3.65 -4.38
N ILE A 195 -21.17 4.52 -4.76
CA ILE A 195 -21.08 5.33 -5.96
C ILE A 195 -20.25 6.57 -5.65
N ILE A 196 -19.22 6.80 -6.46
CA ILE A 196 -18.23 7.85 -6.26
C ILE A 196 -18.21 8.71 -7.52
N ASN A 197 -18.78 9.90 -7.39
CA ASN A 197 -18.97 10.78 -8.53
C ASN A 197 -17.75 11.66 -8.82
N ASP A 198 -17.69 12.17 -10.05
CA ASP A 198 -16.83 13.27 -10.47
C ASP A 198 -15.32 13.04 -10.26
N LYS A 199 -14.84 11.81 -10.45
CA LYS A 199 -13.42 11.49 -10.32
C LYS A 199 -12.69 11.56 -11.65
N THR A 200 -11.56 12.26 -11.65
CA THR A 200 -10.67 12.36 -12.82
C THR A 200 -9.99 11.02 -13.12
N LEU A 201 -10.16 10.51 -14.33
CA LEU A 201 -9.58 9.24 -14.78
C LEU A 201 -8.06 9.15 -14.58
N ASN A 202 -7.32 10.14 -15.06
CA ASN A 202 -5.86 10.20 -14.93
C ASN A 202 -5.39 10.10 -13.47
N ASN A 203 -6.13 10.70 -12.53
CA ASN A 203 -5.78 10.64 -11.11
C ASN A 203 -5.97 9.24 -10.53
N ILE A 204 -7.03 8.53 -10.93
CA ILE A 204 -7.28 7.15 -10.49
C ILE A 204 -6.24 6.21 -11.11
N CYS A 205 -6.00 6.33 -12.43
CA CYS A 205 -4.99 5.53 -13.13
C CYS A 205 -3.60 5.69 -12.53
N ARG A 206 -3.14 6.93 -12.29
CA ARG A 206 -1.81 7.19 -11.70
C ARG A 206 -1.66 6.68 -10.27
N ARG A 207 -2.74 6.67 -9.49
CA ARG A 207 -2.73 6.16 -8.10
C ARG A 207 -2.88 4.64 -8.02
N GLY A 208 -3.38 4.00 -9.08
CA GLY A 208 -3.67 2.57 -9.11
C GLY A 208 -4.79 2.13 -8.16
N ARG A 209 -5.58 3.07 -7.61
CA ARG A 209 -6.65 2.80 -6.64
C ARG A 209 -7.74 3.86 -6.66
N LEU A 210 -8.96 3.45 -6.37
CA LEU A 210 -10.10 4.33 -6.16
C LEU A 210 -10.18 4.77 -4.70
N SER A 211 -10.12 6.07 -4.44
CA SER A 211 -10.26 6.64 -3.08
C SER A 211 -11.73 6.66 -2.66
N CYS A 212 -12.23 5.51 -2.18
CA CYS A 212 -13.60 5.40 -1.70
C CYS A 212 -13.80 6.10 -0.34
N PRO A 213 -14.79 7.00 -0.19
CA PRO A 213 -15.07 7.69 1.06
C PRO A 213 -15.61 6.77 2.16
N ARG A 214 -16.26 5.65 1.77
CA ARG A 214 -16.87 4.69 2.70
C ARG A 214 -15.89 3.68 3.27
N CYS A 215 -15.04 3.09 2.42
CA CYS A 215 -14.18 1.96 2.81
C CYS A 215 -12.68 2.19 2.57
N GLY A 216 -12.27 3.29 1.93
CA GLY A 216 -10.89 3.51 1.48
C GLY A 216 -9.85 3.59 2.60
N ASP A 217 -8.65 3.06 2.38
CA ASP A 217 -7.60 3.01 3.42
C ASP A 217 -7.02 4.37 3.83
N GLY A 218 -7.24 5.43 3.03
CA GLY A 218 -6.78 6.79 3.32
C GLY A 218 -7.65 7.56 4.31
N ILE A 219 -8.66 6.91 4.89
CA ILE A 219 -9.70 7.53 5.71
C ILE A 219 -9.65 6.90 7.10
N SER A 220 -9.79 7.74 8.13
CA SER A 220 -9.75 7.26 9.51
C SER A 220 -10.92 6.32 9.78
N TYR A 221 -10.71 5.35 10.67
CA TYR A 221 -11.77 4.41 11.04
C TYR A 221 -13.03 5.11 11.58
N PRO A 222 -12.93 6.14 12.46
CA PRO A 222 -14.08 6.93 12.87
C PRO A 222 -14.82 7.63 11.72
N GLN A 223 -14.10 8.23 10.76
CA GLN A 223 -14.72 8.86 9.59
C GLN A 223 -15.52 7.84 8.76
N LYS A 224 -15.00 6.61 8.57
CA LYS A 224 -15.76 5.56 7.86
C LYS A 224 -17.06 5.16 8.58
N ILE A 225 -17.03 5.09 9.91
CA ILE A 225 -18.23 4.83 10.71
C ILE A 225 -19.24 5.97 10.53
N MET A 226 -18.80 7.22 10.68
CA MET A 226 -19.68 8.38 10.52
C MET A 226 -20.27 8.48 9.11
N TYR A 227 -19.47 8.24 8.07
CA TYR A 227 -19.95 8.16 6.69
C TYR A 227 -21.09 7.16 6.55
N SER A 228 -20.94 5.96 7.10
CA SER A 228 -21.96 4.91 7.01
C SER A 228 -23.21 5.27 7.82
N VAL A 229 -23.06 5.94 8.96
CA VAL A 229 -24.18 6.44 9.77
C VAL A 229 -24.99 7.47 8.97
N LEU A 230 -24.35 8.52 8.44
CA LEU A 230 -25.04 9.56 7.68
C LEU A 230 -25.73 8.99 6.43
N LYS A 231 -25.10 8.00 5.78
CA LYS A 231 -25.67 7.32 4.62
C LYS A 231 -26.92 6.50 4.97
N GLN A 232 -26.90 5.74 6.07
CA GLN A 232 -28.06 4.95 6.52
C GLN A 232 -29.21 5.84 6.99
N LEU A 233 -28.91 7.04 7.50
CA LEU A 233 -29.91 8.06 7.82
C LEU A 233 -30.53 8.73 6.58
N GLY A 234 -30.00 8.46 5.38
CA GLY A 234 -30.52 9.01 4.12
C GLY A 234 -30.16 10.48 3.91
N ILE A 235 -29.09 10.97 4.55
CA ILE A 235 -28.66 12.36 4.46
C ILE A 235 -27.76 12.53 3.24
N GLU A 236 -27.92 13.63 2.49
CA GLU A 236 -26.93 14.07 1.51
C GLU A 236 -25.88 14.93 2.23
N PHE A 237 -24.62 14.55 2.10
CA PHE A 237 -23.53 15.19 2.86
C PHE A 237 -22.24 15.29 2.05
N ILE A 238 -21.39 16.22 2.45
CA ILE A 238 -20.08 16.50 1.87
C ILE A 238 -19.00 16.07 2.86
N CYS A 239 -18.06 15.24 2.41
CA CYS A 239 -16.86 14.90 3.19
C CYS A 239 -15.74 15.91 2.95
N GLU A 240 -14.88 16.09 3.95
CA GLU A 240 -13.71 16.99 3.86
C GLU A 240 -14.09 18.42 3.42
N PHE A 241 -15.23 18.89 3.94
CA PHE A 241 -15.85 20.17 3.57
C PHE A 241 -14.90 21.35 3.84
N LYS A 242 -14.97 22.33 2.95
CA LYS A 242 -14.24 23.59 3.04
C LYS A 242 -15.14 24.71 2.55
N PHE A 243 -15.04 25.85 3.21
CA PHE A 243 -15.67 27.06 2.69
C PHE A 243 -14.90 27.56 1.47
N GLU A 244 -15.61 28.06 0.45
CA GLU A 244 -14.98 28.63 -0.74
C GLU A 244 -14.05 29.81 -0.39
N CYS A 245 -14.43 30.58 0.64
CA CYS A 245 -13.68 31.72 1.12
C CYS A 245 -12.41 31.36 1.93
N ASP A 246 -12.26 30.12 2.38
CA ASP A 246 -11.06 29.64 3.08
C ASP A 246 -10.79 28.15 2.84
N ASN A 247 -9.81 27.89 1.97
CA ASN A 247 -9.37 26.54 1.62
C ASN A 247 -8.39 25.91 2.64
N SER A 248 -7.98 26.65 3.68
CA SER A 248 -7.04 26.19 4.71
C SER A 248 -7.72 25.37 5.81
N LYS A 249 -8.99 25.68 6.11
CA LYS A 249 -9.79 24.95 7.10
C LYS A 249 -10.58 23.84 6.41
N ARG A 250 -10.53 22.65 6.98
CA ARG A 250 -11.22 21.45 6.49
C ARG A 250 -11.99 20.84 7.65
N TYR A 251 -13.24 20.52 7.40
CA TYR A 251 -14.16 19.88 8.33
C TYR A 251 -14.46 18.45 7.87
N ASP A 252 -14.63 17.50 8.78
CA ASP A 252 -14.81 16.09 8.37
C ASP A 252 -16.08 15.87 7.55
N PHE A 253 -17.23 16.40 8.01
CA PHE A 253 -18.52 16.30 7.34
C PHE A 253 -19.32 17.60 7.42
N TYR A 254 -20.06 17.89 6.35
CA TYR A 254 -21.08 18.94 6.30
C TYR A 254 -22.36 18.41 5.65
N PHE A 255 -23.52 18.82 6.15
CA PHE A 255 -24.81 18.55 5.54
C PHE A 255 -25.85 19.59 5.95
N GLU A 256 -26.92 19.68 5.16
CA GLU A 256 -28.10 20.45 5.49
C GLU A 256 -29.26 19.49 5.78
N TYR A 257 -30.03 19.78 6.82
CA TYR A 257 -31.19 18.99 7.19
C TYR A 257 -32.23 19.89 7.84
N ASP A 258 -33.47 19.80 7.36
CA ASP A 258 -34.61 20.58 7.88
C ASP A 258 -34.33 22.09 7.97
N GLY A 259 -33.71 22.65 6.93
CA GLY A 259 -33.38 24.07 6.84
C GLY A 259 -32.26 24.54 7.78
N GLN A 260 -31.55 23.62 8.43
CA GLN A 260 -30.39 23.92 9.27
C GLN A 260 -29.12 23.30 8.70
N SER A 261 -28.00 23.98 8.91
CA SER A 261 -26.68 23.55 8.50
C SER A 261 -25.91 22.87 9.64
N TYR A 262 -25.21 21.80 9.31
CA TYR A 262 -24.49 20.96 10.28
C TYR A 262 -23.06 20.74 9.84
N ILE A 263 -22.12 20.88 10.78
CA ILE A 263 -20.75 20.38 10.67
C ILE A 263 -20.53 19.31 11.74
N VAL A 264 -19.95 18.18 11.34
CA VAL A 264 -19.56 17.10 12.25
C VAL A 264 -18.06 16.84 12.12
N GLU A 265 -17.35 16.93 13.24
CA GLU A 265 -15.93 16.57 13.38
C GLU A 265 -15.78 15.28 14.20
N VAL A 266 -14.91 14.37 13.76
CA VAL A 266 -14.65 13.08 14.43
C VAL A 266 -13.22 13.04 14.97
N HIS A 267 -13.04 13.60 16.16
CA HIS A 267 -11.72 13.79 16.76
C HIS A 267 -11.12 12.49 17.32
N GLY A 268 -9.94 12.13 16.83
CA GLY A 268 -9.14 11.02 17.35
C GLY A 268 -8.34 11.39 18.60
N ILE A 269 -7.52 10.43 19.10
CA ILE A 269 -6.74 10.60 20.34
C ILE A 269 -5.83 11.84 20.35
N GLN A 270 -5.36 12.26 19.17
CA GLN A 270 -4.47 13.41 18.98
C GLN A 270 -5.06 14.75 19.46
N HIS A 271 -6.38 14.85 19.56
CA HIS A 271 -7.06 16.05 20.07
C HIS A 271 -7.18 16.08 21.61
N TYR A 272 -6.91 14.95 22.27
CA TYR A 272 -7.15 14.76 23.70
C TYR A 272 -5.87 14.52 24.50
N GLU A 273 -4.86 13.89 23.89
CA GLU A 273 -3.63 13.48 24.57
C GLU A 273 -2.40 13.83 23.75
N GLU A 274 -1.28 14.10 24.44
CA GLU A 274 0.00 14.34 23.78
C GLU A 274 0.47 13.05 23.11
N THR A 275 0.78 13.12 21.81
CA THR A 275 1.23 11.96 21.05
C THR A 275 2.66 12.17 20.54
N THR A 276 3.41 11.09 20.40
CA THR A 276 4.78 11.13 19.86
C THR A 276 4.85 11.48 18.37
N ARG A 277 3.70 11.54 17.69
CA ARG A 277 3.56 11.75 16.25
C ARG A 277 2.42 12.73 15.97
N GLY A 278 2.75 13.94 15.52
CA GLY A 278 1.77 14.96 15.18
C GLY A 278 2.26 16.35 15.55
N LYS A 279 1.41 17.35 15.40
CA LYS A 279 1.64 18.67 16.01
C LYS A 279 1.27 18.57 17.50
N GLY A 280 1.84 19.44 18.34
CA GLY A 280 1.62 19.37 19.79
C GLY A 280 0.15 19.57 20.16
N LEU A 281 -0.29 18.94 21.27
CA LEU A 281 -1.70 18.92 21.69
C LEU A 281 -2.31 20.33 21.77
N LYS A 282 -1.53 21.28 22.30
CA LYS A 282 -1.97 22.67 22.45
C LYS A 282 -2.28 23.34 21.11
N TYR A 283 -1.47 23.07 20.09
CA TYR A 283 -1.68 23.61 18.75
C TYR A 283 -2.96 23.04 18.12
N GLU A 284 -3.19 21.73 18.24
CA GLU A 284 -4.41 21.10 17.70
C GLU A 284 -5.66 21.66 18.39
N GLN A 285 -5.65 21.80 19.73
CA GLN A 285 -6.76 22.39 20.47
C GLN A 285 -7.04 23.85 20.11
N ASP A 286 -5.99 24.66 19.87
CA ASP A 286 -6.15 26.05 19.47
C ASP A 286 -6.69 26.13 18.02
N ASN A 287 -6.25 25.25 17.13
CA ASN A 287 -6.77 25.13 15.78
C ASN A 287 -8.25 24.69 15.76
N ASP A 288 -8.64 23.73 16.59
CA ASP A 288 -10.03 23.27 16.72
C ASP A 288 -10.97 24.41 17.16
N LYS A 289 -10.54 25.22 18.13
CA LYS A 289 -11.31 26.41 18.58
C LYS A 289 -11.46 27.45 17.49
N GLU A 290 -10.40 27.71 16.73
CA GLU A 290 -10.45 28.66 15.62
C GLU A 290 -11.33 28.15 14.47
N LYS A 291 -11.31 26.82 14.21
CA LYS A 291 -12.21 26.18 13.24
C LYS A 291 -13.67 26.29 13.65
N GLU A 292 -13.98 26.03 14.92
CA GLU A 292 -15.34 26.12 15.46
C GLU A 292 -15.86 27.57 15.40
N LYS A 293 -15.08 28.55 15.87
CA LYS A 293 -15.46 29.96 15.76
C LYS A 293 -15.69 30.37 14.30
N PHE A 294 -14.81 29.97 13.40
CA PHE A 294 -14.94 30.30 11.99
C PHE A 294 -16.22 29.71 11.37
N ALA A 295 -16.65 28.51 11.80
CA ALA A 295 -17.90 27.93 11.33
C ALA A 295 -19.11 28.81 11.68
N TYR A 296 -19.16 29.37 12.90
CA TYR A 296 -20.26 30.21 13.39
C TYR A 296 -20.27 31.65 12.86
N ILE A 297 -19.18 32.15 12.28
CA ILE A 297 -19.10 33.54 11.80
C ILE A 297 -19.78 33.66 10.43
N GLU A 298 -20.80 34.50 10.31
CA GLU A 298 -21.31 34.95 9.02
C GLU A 298 -20.36 35.99 8.40
N ASP A 299 -20.08 35.86 7.11
CA ASP A 299 -19.28 36.81 6.33
C ASP A 299 -19.93 37.02 4.96
N VAL A 300 -20.83 38.00 4.89
CA VAL A 300 -21.62 38.35 3.71
C VAL A 300 -20.73 38.77 2.55
N ASP A 301 -19.64 39.51 2.82
CA ASP A 301 -18.71 39.99 1.79
C ASP A 301 -18.01 38.83 1.08
N ARG A 302 -17.81 37.71 1.80
CA ARG A 302 -17.20 36.49 1.25
C ARG A 302 -18.21 35.40 0.93
N ASN A 303 -19.51 35.72 0.91
CA ASN A 303 -20.60 34.77 0.65
C ASN A 303 -20.52 33.52 1.56
N LYS A 304 -20.21 33.73 2.84
CA LYS A 304 -20.14 32.67 3.84
C LYS A 304 -21.29 32.82 4.83
N GLU A 305 -22.20 31.87 4.79
CA GLU A 305 -23.24 31.74 5.81
C GLU A 305 -22.67 31.13 7.10
N ALA A 306 -23.29 31.48 8.22
CA ALA A 306 -22.98 30.86 9.51
C ALA A 306 -23.53 29.43 9.56
N ILE A 307 -22.82 28.55 10.26
CA ILE A 307 -23.30 27.19 10.48
C ILE A 307 -24.06 27.12 11.80
N ASP A 308 -25.28 26.57 11.77
CA ASP A 308 -26.16 26.51 12.95
C ASP A 308 -25.64 25.51 13.99
N ASN A 309 -25.12 24.38 13.51
CA ASN A 309 -24.81 23.23 14.34
C ASN A 309 -23.39 22.71 14.13
N TYR A 310 -22.47 23.06 15.02
CA TYR A 310 -21.16 22.42 15.11
C TYR A 310 -21.18 21.26 16.13
N ILE A 311 -20.81 20.06 15.70
CA ILE A 311 -20.86 18.83 16.50
C ILE A 311 -19.49 18.17 16.50
N VAL A 312 -18.90 17.98 17.68
CA VAL A 312 -17.66 17.20 17.84
C VAL A 312 -17.98 15.85 18.46
N ILE A 313 -17.54 14.77 17.79
CA ILE A 313 -17.68 13.40 18.29
C ILE A 313 -16.33 12.91 18.82
N ASP A 314 -16.30 12.56 20.11
CA ASP A 314 -15.12 11.97 20.74
C ASP A 314 -14.88 10.55 20.22
N CYS A 315 -13.88 10.44 19.35
CA CYS A 315 -13.40 9.20 18.77
C CYS A 315 -11.98 8.84 19.24
N ARG A 316 -11.59 9.27 20.46
CA ARG A 316 -10.24 9.01 21.01
C ARG A 316 -9.84 7.54 20.93
N TYR A 317 -10.80 6.66 21.19
CA TYR A 317 -10.66 5.22 20.96
C TYR A 317 -11.39 4.87 19.68
N SER A 318 -10.62 4.41 18.69
CA SER A 318 -11.13 3.97 17.39
C SER A 318 -11.78 2.58 17.49
N GLU A 319 -12.75 2.45 18.40
CA GLU A 319 -13.51 1.23 18.69
C GLU A 319 -15.00 1.49 18.42
N LEU A 320 -15.71 0.52 17.84
CA LEU A 320 -17.10 0.69 17.43
C LEU A 320 -18.00 1.11 18.59
N ASP A 321 -17.91 0.39 19.72
CA ASP A 321 -18.77 0.64 20.88
C ASP A 321 -18.52 2.02 21.49
N TRP A 322 -17.27 2.49 21.48
CA TRP A 322 -16.91 3.83 21.91
C TRP A 322 -17.52 4.90 20.99
N ILE A 323 -17.32 4.76 19.68
CA ILE A 323 -17.82 5.72 18.69
C ILE A 323 -19.35 5.77 18.76
N LYS A 324 -20.01 4.60 18.75
CA LYS A 324 -21.47 4.48 18.88
C LYS A 324 -21.98 5.23 20.12
N LYS A 325 -21.38 4.99 21.28
CA LYS A 325 -21.75 5.65 22.54
C LYS A 325 -21.64 7.17 22.45
N ASN A 326 -20.60 7.70 21.81
CA ASN A 326 -20.41 9.14 21.69
C ASN A 326 -21.34 9.77 20.64
N ILE A 327 -21.64 9.08 19.54
CA ILE A 327 -22.67 9.52 18.57
C ILE A 327 -24.04 9.60 19.27
N SER A 328 -24.42 8.57 20.02
CA SER A 328 -25.69 8.54 20.77
C SER A 328 -25.81 9.59 21.87
N LYS A 329 -24.70 10.20 22.31
CA LYS A 329 -24.68 11.29 23.29
C LYS A 329 -24.62 12.68 22.66
N SER A 330 -24.36 12.74 21.36
CA SER A 330 -24.21 14.00 20.63
C SER A 330 -25.55 14.60 20.25
N LYS A 331 -25.53 15.85 19.75
CA LYS A 331 -26.72 16.51 19.19
C LYS A 331 -27.38 15.69 18.07
N LEU A 332 -26.64 14.81 17.38
CA LEU A 332 -27.20 13.96 16.32
C LEU A 332 -28.33 13.06 16.84
N ALA A 333 -28.26 12.60 18.09
CA ALA A 333 -29.29 11.75 18.68
C ALA A 333 -30.62 12.50 18.94
N ASN A 334 -30.57 13.84 19.01
CA ASN A 334 -31.75 14.67 19.17
C ASN A 334 -32.43 14.99 17.84
N VAL A 335 -31.67 14.91 16.74
CA VAL A 335 -32.14 15.25 15.38
C VAL A 335 -32.56 14.00 14.62
N PHE A 336 -31.87 12.88 14.84
CA PHE A 336 -32.05 11.65 14.06
C PHE A 336 -32.39 10.46 14.94
N ASP A 337 -33.24 9.59 14.40
CA ASP A 337 -33.51 8.27 14.98
C ASP A 337 -32.33 7.32 14.69
N LEU A 338 -31.47 7.17 15.69
CA LEU A 338 -30.27 6.33 15.62
C LEU A 338 -30.57 4.82 15.74
N GLU A 339 -31.81 4.42 16.04
CA GLU A 339 -32.19 3.00 16.09
C GLU A 339 -32.23 2.38 14.69
N LYS A 340 -32.43 3.20 13.66
CA LYS A 340 -32.39 2.79 12.25
C LYS A 340 -31.00 2.37 11.76
N ILE A 341 -29.95 2.62 12.55
CA ILE A 341 -28.56 2.38 12.15
C ILE A 341 -28.18 0.92 12.39
N ASP A 342 -27.79 0.22 11.32
CA ASP A 342 -27.08 -1.05 11.43
C ASP A 342 -25.58 -0.82 11.67
N TRP A 343 -25.22 -0.86 12.95
CA TRP A 343 -23.84 -0.73 13.41
C TRP A 343 -22.92 -1.86 12.93
N ASN A 344 -23.45 -3.07 12.63
CA ASN A 344 -22.63 -4.14 12.06
C ASN A 344 -22.27 -3.83 10.61
N GLU A 345 -23.16 -3.19 9.85
CA GLU A 345 -22.89 -2.70 8.50
C GLU A 345 -21.87 -1.55 8.51
N CYS A 346 -22.02 -0.57 9.42
CA CYS A 346 -21.03 0.48 9.61
C CYS A 346 -19.64 -0.12 9.88
N GLN A 347 -19.59 -1.12 10.74
CA GLN A 347 -18.38 -1.87 11.05
C GLN A 347 -17.83 -2.56 9.80
N LEU A 348 -18.68 -3.28 9.06
CA LEU A 348 -18.35 -4.04 7.85
C LEU A 348 -17.52 -3.19 6.87
N TYR A 349 -18.05 -2.04 6.46
CA TYR A 349 -17.41 -1.19 5.46
C TYR A 349 -16.25 -0.35 6.01
N SER A 350 -16.18 -0.13 7.32
CA SER A 350 -15.05 0.57 7.93
C SER A 350 -13.77 -0.27 8.01
N THR A 351 -13.88 -1.60 7.89
CA THR A 351 -12.74 -2.51 7.94
C THR A 351 -12.20 -2.90 6.57
N LYS A 352 -10.86 -2.91 6.48
CA LYS A 352 -10.02 -2.91 5.27
C LYS A 352 -10.42 -3.91 4.17
N SER A 353 -10.02 -3.61 2.94
CA SER A 353 -10.02 -4.49 1.75
C SER A 353 -9.56 -5.92 2.02
N LEU A 354 -8.56 -6.11 2.89
CA LEU A 354 -8.05 -7.43 3.31
C LEU A 354 -9.10 -8.32 3.97
N VAL A 355 -10.16 -7.74 4.54
CA VAL A 355 -11.28 -8.48 5.13
C VAL A 355 -12.14 -9.10 4.04
N PHE A 356 -12.50 -8.31 3.01
CA PHE A 356 -13.23 -8.78 1.85
C PHE A 356 -12.41 -9.77 1.04
N GLU A 357 -11.13 -9.48 0.80
CA GLU A 357 -10.20 -10.40 0.13
C GLU A 357 -10.07 -11.73 0.89
N ALA A 358 -10.01 -11.69 2.23
CA ALA A 358 -10.03 -12.90 3.04
C ALA A 358 -11.34 -13.70 2.88
N TRP A 359 -12.49 -13.02 2.71
CA TRP A 359 -13.78 -13.69 2.49
C TRP A 359 -13.88 -14.28 1.09
N ASP A 360 -13.45 -13.56 0.07
CA ASP A 360 -13.46 -14.05 -1.31
C ASP A 360 -12.56 -15.27 -1.45
N LEU A 361 -11.31 -15.18 -0.95
CA LEU A 361 -10.39 -16.31 -0.91
C LEU A 361 -10.96 -17.49 -0.10
N TRP A 362 -11.68 -17.22 0.99
CA TRP A 362 -12.33 -18.28 1.75
C TRP A 362 -13.49 -18.93 1.00
N ASN A 363 -14.34 -18.12 0.37
CA ASN A 363 -15.47 -18.57 -0.43
C ASN A 363 -15.02 -19.33 -1.69
N SER A 364 -13.82 -19.03 -2.21
CA SER A 364 -13.16 -19.82 -3.27
C SER A 364 -12.50 -21.11 -2.77
N GLY A 365 -12.58 -21.42 -1.47
CA GLY A 365 -12.08 -22.66 -0.88
C GLY A 365 -10.63 -22.62 -0.37
N THR A 366 -10.01 -21.43 -0.28
CA THR A 366 -8.63 -21.27 0.20
C THR A 366 -8.56 -21.45 1.72
N SER A 367 -7.49 -22.10 2.20
CA SER A 367 -7.33 -22.36 3.64
C SER A 367 -6.95 -21.10 4.43
N VAL A 368 -7.29 -21.04 5.72
CA VAL A 368 -6.93 -19.91 6.61
C VAL A 368 -5.42 -19.62 6.60
N LEU A 369 -4.60 -20.67 6.46
CA LEU A 369 -3.13 -20.55 6.48
C LEU A 369 -2.61 -19.97 5.16
N ASP A 370 -3.26 -20.29 4.04
CA ASP A 370 -2.88 -19.80 2.73
C ASP A 370 -3.40 -18.38 2.51
N ILE A 371 -4.63 -18.07 2.94
CA ILE A 371 -5.15 -16.70 3.03
C ILE A 371 -4.19 -15.82 3.82
N SER A 372 -3.72 -16.28 4.98
CA SER A 372 -2.77 -15.56 5.83
C SER A 372 -1.47 -15.20 5.11
N LYS A 373 -0.94 -16.11 4.27
CA LYS A 373 0.25 -15.86 3.46
C LYS A 373 -0.02 -14.91 2.31
N GLU A 374 -1.16 -15.09 1.63
CA GLU A 374 -1.56 -14.34 0.44
C GLU A 374 -1.79 -12.86 0.77
N ILE A 375 -2.63 -12.58 1.77
CA ILE A 375 -2.95 -11.22 2.19
C ILE A 375 -1.93 -10.66 3.21
N LYS A 376 -0.89 -11.44 3.54
CA LYS A 376 0.24 -11.09 4.43
C LYS A 376 -0.18 -10.56 5.81
N VAL A 377 -1.17 -11.20 6.43
CA VAL A 377 -1.60 -10.91 7.81
C VAL A 377 -1.48 -12.14 8.69
N ALA A 378 -1.33 -11.96 10.00
CA ALA A 378 -1.26 -13.08 10.94
C ALA A 378 -2.52 -13.97 10.86
N LYS A 379 -2.34 -15.29 11.01
CA LYS A 379 -3.43 -16.28 10.99
C LYS A 379 -4.58 -15.91 11.94
N ALA A 380 -4.27 -15.40 13.13
CA ALA A 380 -5.27 -14.95 14.10
C ALA A 380 -6.15 -13.82 13.55
N THR A 381 -5.57 -12.91 12.77
CA THR A 381 -6.28 -11.82 12.09
C THR A 381 -7.21 -12.36 11.01
N VAL A 382 -6.76 -13.32 10.19
CA VAL A 382 -7.62 -13.99 9.20
C VAL A 382 -8.81 -14.67 9.87
N ILE A 383 -8.59 -15.43 10.94
CA ILE A 383 -9.68 -16.06 11.71
C ILE A 383 -10.67 -15.01 12.20
N ARG A 384 -10.19 -13.86 12.68
CA ARG A 384 -11.04 -12.75 13.10
C ARG A 384 -11.86 -12.19 11.94
N TYR A 385 -11.29 -12.10 10.74
CA TYR A 385 -12.00 -11.70 9.52
C TYR A 385 -13.07 -12.72 9.14
N LEU A 386 -12.75 -14.02 9.11
CA LEU A 386 -13.69 -15.08 8.73
C LEU A 386 -14.84 -15.26 9.73
N ASN A 387 -14.56 -15.26 11.04
CA ASN A 387 -15.62 -15.28 12.07
C ASN A 387 -16.60 -14.13 11.90
N ARG A 388 -16.09 -12.99 11.45
CA ARG A 388 -16.90 -11.82 11.21
C ARG A 388 -17.73 -11.93 9.93
N GLY A 389 -17.16 -12.43 8.84
CA GLY A 389 -17.91 -12.77 7.64
C GLY A 389 -19.04 -13.77 7.94
N ASN A 390 -18.79 -14.73 8.84
CA ASN A 390 -19.79 -15.67 9.32
C ASN A 390 -20.94 -15.03 10.12
N LYS A 391 -20.65 -14.03 10.96
CA LYS A 391 -21.70 -13.25 11.65
C LYS A 391 -22.57 -12.46 10.68
N LEU A 392 -21.96 -11.97 9.59
CA LEU A 392 -22.60 -11.10 8.60
C LEU A 392 -23.25 -11.86 7.44
N GLY A 393 -23.12 -13.19 7.38
CA GLY A 393 -23.62 -13.99 6.26
C GLY A 393 -22.79 -13.88 4.97
N MET A 394 -21.64 -13.20 5.00
CA MET A 394 -20.77 -12.98 3.83
C MET A 394 -19.89 -14.21 3.51
N CYS A 395 -19.66 -15.07 4.49
CA CYS A 395 -18.98 -16.34 4.30
C CYS A 395 -19.45 -17.35 5.36
N ARG A 396 -19.24 -18.65 5.13
CA ARG A 396 -19.53 -19.69 6.13
C ARG A 396 -18.22 -20.17 6.76
N TYR A 397 -17.93 -19.74 7.98
CA TYR A 397 -16.75 -20.14 8.74
C TYR A 397 -17.13 -20.66 10.12
N ILE A 398 -16.83 -21.94 10.38
CA ILE A 398 -17.13 -22.60 11.66
C ILE A 398 -15.79 -23.00 12.30
N GLY A 399 -15.31 -22.18 13.24
CA GLY A 399 -13.98 -22.36 13.84
C GLY A 399 -13.75 -23.75 14.48
N LYS A 400 -14.79 -24.37 15.05
CA LYS A 400 -14.72 -25.74 15.60
C LYS A 400 -14.50 -26.80 14.51
N GLU A 401 -15.13 -26.65 13.35
CA GLU A 401 -14.98 -27.58 12.23
C GLU A 401 -13.59 -27.47 11.60
N GLU A 402 -13.07 -26.25 11.44
CA GLU A 402 -11.72 -26.01 10.92
C GLU A 402 -10.62 -26.50 11.85
N MET A 403 -10.80 -26.37 13.16
CA MET A 403 -9.93 -27.03 14.14
C MET A 403 -9.98 -28.55 13.98
N SER A 404 -11.16 -29.15 13.75
CA SER A 404 -11.28 -30.59 13.51
C SER A 404 -10.64 -31.03 12.19
N LYS A 405 -10.70 -30.22 11.12
CA LYS A 405 -10.03 -30.49 9.83
C LYS A 405 -8.51 -30.38 9.96
N GLY A 406 -8.02 -29.43 10.75
CA GLY A 406 -6.61 -29.32 11.13
C GLY A 406 -6.12 -30.57 11.88
N SER A 407 -6.90 -31.06 12.85
CA SER A 407 -6.61 -32.31 13.54
C SER A 407 -6.70 -33.54 12.64
N LYS A 408 -7.63 -33.56 11.67
CA LYS A 408 -7.77 -34.66 10.69
C LYS A 408 -6.62 -34.72 9.69
N ARG A 409 -6.13 -33.56 9.19
CA ARG A 409 -4.92 -33.49 8.35
C ARG A 409 -3.67 -34.00 9.08
N SER A 410 -3.61 -33.83 10.41
CA SER A 410 -2.54 -34.41 11.25
C SER A 410 -2.69 -35.92 11.50
N SER A 411 -3.89 -36.49 11.36
CA SER A 411 -4.13 -37.93 11.54
C SER A 411 -4.08 -38.76 10.25
N SER A 412 -4.09 -38.12 9.07
CA SER A 412 -4.03 -38.79 7.77
C SER A 412 -2.64 -38.77 7.10
N ALA A 413 -1.64 -38.15 7.72
CA ALA A 413 -0.26 -38.57 7.47
C ALA A 413 -0.07 -39.85 8.29
N GLU A 414 0.28 -40.95 7.63
CA GLU A 414 0.74 -42.18 8.28
C GLU A 414 1.99 -41.82 9.09
N ILE A 415 1.81 -41.38 10.34
CA ILE A 415 2.92 -41.09 11.26
C ILE A 415 3.51 -42.45 11.56
N GLN A 416 4.56 -42.79 10.82
CA GLN A 416 5.44 -43.92 11.09
C GLN A 416 5.88 -43.79 12.54
N LYS A 417 5.26 -44.60 13.43
CA LYS A 417 5.53 -44.55 14.86
C LYS A 417 7.01 -44.89 15.02
N LYS A 418 7.81 -43.91 15.45
CA LYS A 418 9.24 -44.13 15.67
C LYS A 418 9.42 -45.10 16.83
N LYS A 419 10.01 -46.25 16.51
CA LYS A 419 10.40 -47.25 17.51
C LYS A 419 11.46 -46.68 18.44
N VAL A 420 11.42 -47.10 19.70
CA VAL A 420 12.37 -46.66 20.72
C VAL A 420 13.04 -47.86 21.38
N TYR A 421 14.32 -47.71 21.71
CA TYR A 421 15.13 -48.75 22.33
C TYR A 421 15.49 -48.35 23.77
N CYS A 422 15.19 -49.23 24.73
CA CYS A 422 15.66 -49.11 26.09
C CYS A 422 16.98 -49.88 26.23
N VAL A 423 18.09 -49.15 26.27
CA VAL A 423 19.44 -49.72 26.35
C VAL A 423 19.62 -50.52 27.65
N THR A 424 19.05 -50.02 28.76
CA THR A 424 19.22 -50.65 30.08
C THR A 424 18.54 -52.03 30.16
N LEU A 425 17.38 -52.17 29.51
CA LEU A 425 16.58 -53.40 29.48
C LEU A 425 16.86 -54.26 28.25
N ASP A 426 17.71 -53.77 27.34
CA ASP A 426 17.99 -54.37 26.04
C ASP A 426 16.71 -54.75 25.27
N LYS A 427 15.78 -53.80 25.19
CA LYS A 427 14.45 -54.03 24.63
C LYS A 427 13.97 -52.89 23.74
N GLU A 428 13.51 -53.25 22.55
CA GLU A 428 12.85 -52.36 21.60
C GLU A 428 11.33 -52.30 21.86
N TYR A 429 10.73 -51.15 21.59
CA TYR A 429 9.30 -50.89 21.67
C TYR A 429 8.83 -50.19 20.40
N ASP A 430 7.60 -50.47 19.97
CA ASP A 430 7.04 -49.92 18.73
C ASP A 430 6.68 -48.44 18.85
N SER A 431 6.63 -47.90 20.08
CA SER A 431 6.47 -46.46 20.32
C SER A 431 6.87 -46.01 21.73
N ILE A 432 7.05 -44.69 21.91
CA ILE A 432 7.23 -44.06 23.23
C ILE A 432 6.05 -44.36 24.17
N SER A 433 4.82 -44.39 23.64
CA SER A 433 3.63 -44.69 24.44
C SER A 433 3.63 -46.12 24.96
N GLU A 434 4.06 -47.07 24.12
CA GLU A 434 4.21 -48.46 24.53
C GLU A 434 5.32 -48.63 25.57
N ALA A 435 6.49 -48.03 25.33
CA ALA A 435 7.60 -48.00 26.27
C ALA A 435 7.18 -47.43 27.63
N SER A 436 6.41 -46.34 27.64
CA SER A 436 5.88 -45.71 28.85
C SER A 436 4.95 -46.66 29.62
N ARG A 437 4.02 -47.31 28.93
CA ARG A 437 3.09 -48.28 29.54
C ARG A 437 3.82 -49.47 30.14
N CYS A 438 4.86 -49.97 29.48
CA CYS A 438 5.62 -51.14 29.94
C CYS A 438 6.58 -50.84 31.09
N THR A 439 7.12 -49.62 31.17
CA THR A 439 8.17 -49.25 32.14
C THR A 439 7.73 -48.27 33.23
N GLY A 440 6.56 -47.66 33.09
CA GLY A 440 6.09 -46.58 33.96
C GLY A 440 6.85 -45.26 33.80
N ALA A 441 7.77 -45.15 32.83
CA ALA A 441 8.50 -43.92 32.56
C ALA A 441 7.62 -42.90 31.82
N GLU A 442 7.68 -41.63 32.20
CA GLU A 442 6.88 -40.57 31.58
C GLU A 442 7.29 -40.34 30.11
N THR A 443 6.29 -40.29 29.21
CA THR A 443 6.48 -40.19 27.76
C THR A 443 7.36 -39.00 27.35
N TYR A 444 7.18 -37.84 27.96
CA TYR A 444 7.97 -36.64 27.64
C TYR A 444 9.44 -36.78 28.06
N ARG A 445 9.74 -37.57 29.11
CA ARG A 445 11.11 -37.84 29.56
C ARG A 445 11.80 -38.84 28.66
N ILE A 446 11.09 -39.88 28.22
CA ILE A 446 11.59 -40.83 27.20
C ILE A 446 11.94 -40.05 25.92
N SER A 447 11.01 -39.22 25.43
CA SER A 447 11.25 -38.34 24.27
C SER A 447 12.44 -37.40 24.49
N GLY A 448 12.57 -36.81 25.69
CA GLY A 448 13.72 -35.97 26.05
C GLY A 448 15.05 -36.70 25.97
N CYS A 449 15.09 -37.97 26.41
CA CYS A 449 16.26 -38.83 26.32
C CYS A 449 16.60 -39.18 24.86
N CYS A 450 15.62 -39.61 24.06
CA CYS A 450 15.87 -39.97 22.66
C CYS A 450 16.39 -38.79 21.84
N ASN A 451 15.89 -37.58 22.10
CA ASN A 451 16.35 -36.35 21.43
C ASN A 451 17.61 -35.74 22.07
N LYS A 452 18.26 -36.41 23.02
CA LYS A 452 19.47 -35.96 23.72
C LYS A 452 19.34 -34.55 24.33
N LYS A 453 18.14 -34.18 24.82
CA LYS A 453 17.90 -32.86 25.43
C LYS A 453 18.73 -32.69 26.70
N LYS A 454 19.29 -31.49 26.89
CA LYS A 454 20.11 -31.16 28.07
C LYS A 454 19.35 -31.46 29.37
N GLY A 455 19.93 -32.28 30.24
CA GLY A 455 19.32 -32.71 31.51
C GLY A 455 18.54 -34.04 31.47
N PHE A 456 18.23 -34.59 30.29
CA PHE A 456 17.46 -35.83 30.14
C PHE A 456 18.37 -37.03 29.87
N LYS A 457 19.12 -37.47 30.89
CA LYS A 457 20.07 -38.61 30.79
C LYS A 457 19.42 -40.00 30.92
N SER A 458 18.25 -40.09 31.53
CA SER A 458 17.48 -41.33 31.75
C SER A 458 16.01 -41.01 32.03
N ALA A 459 15.10 -41.95 31.76
CA ALA A 459 13.67 -41.81 32.07
C ALA A 459 13.13 -43.08 32.71
N GLY A 460 12.84 -43.04 34.02
CA GLY A 460 12.34 -44.20 34.77
C GLY A 460 13.43 -45.12 35.31
N PHE A 461 13.00 -46.18 36.00
CA PHE A 461 13.86 -47.18 36.66
C PHE A 461 13.37 -48.60 36.38
N SER A 462 14.31 -49.54 36.23
CA SER A 462 14.03 -50.99 36.20
C SER A 462 13.54 -51.47 37.58
N LYS A 463 12.88 -52.63 37.61
CA LYS A 463 12.50 -53.34 38.86
C LYS A 463 13.71 -53.54 39.79
N ASP A 464 14.90 -53.75 39.23
CA ASP A 464 16.15 -53.95 39.99
C ASP A 464 16.85 -52.62 40.37
N GLY A 465 16.22 -51.47 40.12
CA GLY A 465 16.69 -50.16 40.55
C GLY A 465 17.71 -49.47 39.62
N TYR A 466 17.88 -49.97 38.38
CA TYR A 466 18.73 -49.34 37.36
C TYR A 466 18.01 -48.22 36.62
N ARG A 467 18.69 -47.11 36.32
CA ARG A 467 18.16 -46.05 35.46
C ARG A 467 17.93 -46.53 34.03
N LEU A 468 16.77 -46.21 33.45
CA LEU A 468 16.44 -46.59 32.08
C LEU A 468 16.96 -45.54 31.09
N ILE A 469 17.84 -45.96 30.19
CA ILE A 469 18.43 -45.13 29.14
C ILE A 469 17.68 -45.41 27.82
N TRP A 470 17.30 -44.35 27.12
CA TRP A 470 16.44 -44.41 25.94
C TRP A 470 17.07 -43.73 24.74
N MET A 471 16.89 -44.31 23.57
CA MET A 471 17.19 -43.72 22.27
C MET A 471 16.20 -44.22 21.21
N TYR A 472 16.17 -43.60 20.03
CA TYR A 472 15.40 -44.17 18.92
C TYR A 472 16.05 -45.49 18.47
N ALA A 473 15.24 -46.46 18.05
CA ALA A 473 15.75 -47.78 17.66
C ALA A 473 16.71 -47.69 16.47
N GLU A 474 16.36 -46.85 15.49
CA GLU A 474 17.21 -46.48 14.35
C GLU A 474 18.59 -45.96 14.80
N ASP A 475 18.64 -45.06 15.79
CA ASP A 475 19.90 -44.55 16.33
C ASP A 475 20.72 -45.63 17.05
N PHE A 476 20.06 -46.55 17.77
CA PHE A 476 20.73 -47.65 18.47
C PHE A 476 21.35 -48.65 17.50
N HIS A 477 20.62 -48.99 16.44
CA HIS A 477 21.08 -49.95 15.42
C HIS A 477 22.25 -49.41 14.61
N ALA A 478 22.33 -48.08 14.42
CA ALA A 478 23.42 -47.40 13.75
C ALA A 478 24.75 -47.33 14.56
N LEU A 479 24.75 -47.71 15.85
CA LEU A 479 25.95 -47.71 16.67
C LEU A 479 26.88 -48.89 16.36
N SER A 480 28.19 -48.65 16.43
CA SER A 480 29.20 -49.71 16.38
C SER A 480 29.16 -50.61 17.62
N ASP A 481 29.69 -51.83 17.51
CA ASP A 481 29.74 -52.78 18.64
C ASP A 481 30.53 -52.23 19.84
N ILE A 482 31.53 -51.39 19.59
CA ILE A 482 32.31 -50.72 20.63
C ILE A 482 31.44 -49.70 21.39
N GLU A 483 30.60 -48.95 20.68
CA GLU A 483 29.68 -47.97 21.27
C GLU A 483 28.55 -48.65 22.04
N LYS A 484 27.96 -49.72 21.50
CA LYS A 484 26.97 -50.55 22.19
C LYS A 484 27.54 -51.11 23.50
N LYS A 485 28.78 -51.60 23.50
CA LYS A 485 29.49 -52.07 24.71
C LYS A 485 29.74 -50.96 25.74
N LYS A 486 30.08 -49.73 25.31
CA LYS A 486 30.26 -48.57 26.20
C LYS A 486 28.94 -48.15 26.88
N LEU A 487 27.84 -48.16 26.12
CA LEU A 487 26.50 -47.84 26.61
C LEU A 487 26.02 -48.84 27.67
N ASN A 488 26.26 -50.14 27.46
CA ASN A 488 25.87 -51.20 28.40
C ASN A 488 26.69 -51.22 29.71
N ARG A 489 27.92 -50.67 29.71
CA ARG A 489 28.76 -50.55 30.92
C ARG A 489 28.27 -49.47 31.90
N ASN A 490 27.47 -48.51 31.46
CA ASN A 490 26.97 -47.39 32.26
C ASN A 490 25.63 -47.69 32.98
N LYS A 491 25.45 -48.90 33.51
CA LYS A 491 24.28 -49.25 34.33
C LYS A 491 24.40 -48.62 35.73
N ILE A 492 23.85 -47.41 35.88
CA ILE A 492 23.84 -46.68 37.17
C ILE A 492 22.69 -47.21 38.03
N LYS A 493 23.03 -47.94 39.10
CA LYS A 493 22.08 -48.38 40.14
C LYS A 493 21.75 -47.23 41.07
N LYS A 494 20.49 -47.14 41.53
CA LYS A 494 20.08 -46.17 42.55
C LYS A 494 20.80 -46.48 43.88
N GLN A 495 21.91 -45.80 44.16
CA GLN A 495 22.54 -45.85 45.48
C GLN A 495 21.68 -45.05 46.47
N ALA A 496 21.19 -45.73 47.51
CA ALA A 496 20.63 -45.05 48.66
C ALA A 496 21.79 -44.48 49.48
N LYS A 497 21.75 -43.17 49.77
CA LYS A 497 22.73 -42.55 50.66
C LYS A 497 22.41 -42.92 52.10
N GLN A 498 23.42 -43.39 52.83
CA GLN A 498 23.32 -43.62 54.27
C GLN A 498 23.10 -42.28 54.98
N VAL A 499 22.30 -42.30 56.04
CA VAL A 499 22.02 -41.12 56.86
C VAL A 499 22.36 -41.43 58.30
N ILE A 500 22.87 -40.44 59.03
CA ILE A 500 23.12 -40.53 60.47
C ILE A 500 22.18 -39.57 61.20
N CYS A 501 21.62 -40.02 62.32
CA CYS A 501 20.94 -39.17 63.29
C CYS A 501 21.98 -38.61 64.26
N LEU A 502 22.09 -37.30 64.39
CA LEU A 502 23.16 -36.66 65.16
C LEU A 502 22.93 -36.75 66.67
N GLU A 503 21.68 -36.88 67.11
CA GLU A 503 21.31 -36.97 68.53
C GLU A 503 21.68 -38.32 69.17
N ASP A 504 21.48 -39.42 68.45
CA ASP A 504 21.73 -40.77 68.97
C ASP A 504 22.87 -41.50 68.25
N GLY A 505 23.48 -40.87 67.24
CA GLY A 505 24.62 -41.39 66.49
C GLY A 505 24.29 -42.60 65.59
N LYS A 506 23.02 -42.99 65.44
CA LYS A 506 22.65 -44.18 64.67
C LYS A 506 22.73 -43.92 63.17
N VAL A 507 23.37 -44.84 62.47
CA VAL A 507 23.51 -44.82 61.00
C VAL A 507 22.49 -45.75 60.36
N TYR A 508 21.75 -45.24 59.40
CA TYR A 508 20.76 -45.98 58.63
C TYR A 508 21.19 -46.09 57.18
N GLU A 509 20.95 -47.25 56.57
CA GLU A 509 21.27 -47.51 55.16
C GLU A 509 20.59 -46.55 54.18
N SER A 510 19.50 -45.90 54.59
CA SER A 510 18.85 -44.84 53.82
C SER A 510 17.96 -43.96 54.67
N GLY A 511 17.63 -42.76 54.19
CA GLY A 511 16.61 -41.90 54.80
C GLY A 511 15.23 -42.57 54.96
N GLY A 512 14.92 -43.60 54.15
CA GLY A 512 13.69 -44.38 54.31
C GLY A 512 13.76 -45.44 55.42
N LYS A 513 14.95 -45.90 55.82
CA LYS A 513 15.09 -46.74 57.03
C LYS A 513 15.03 -45.87 58.28
N ALA A 514 15.64 -44.69 58.25
CA ALA A 514 15.52 -43.69 59.31
C ALA A 514 14.06 -43.24 59.49
N GLU A 515 13.33 -43.01 58.40
CA GLU A 515 11.89 -42.71 58.42
C GLU A 515 11.11 -43.70 59.29
N LYS A 516 11.28 -45.00 59.03
CA LYS A 516 10.57 -46.07 59.74
C LYS A 516 10.99 -46.16 61.21
N ALA A 517 12.26 -45.93 61.51
CA ALA A 517 12.77 -46.00 62.87
C ALA A 517 12.22 -44.88 63.78
N TYR A 518 12.00 -43.68 63.22
CA TYR A 518 11.56 -42.50 63.98
C TYR A 518 10.11 -42.07 63.70
N GLY A 519 9.37 -42.81 62.86
CA GLY A 519 8.00 -42.45 62.48
C GLY A 519 7.88 -41.11 61.74
N LEU A 520 8.93 -40.71 61.01
CA LEU A 520 8.99 -39.43 60.29
C LEU A 520 8.50 -39.59 58.85
N LYS A 521 8.56 -38.50 58.07
CA LYS A 521 8.41 -38.57 56.60
C LYS A 521 9.80 -38.61 55.95
N LYS A 522 10.05 -39.55 55.04
CA LYS A 522 11.36 -39.72 54.37
C LYS A 522 11.85 -38.45 53.69
N ASP A 523 10.96 -37.69 53.07
CA ASP A 523 11.32 -36.44 52.39
C ASP A 523 11.80 -35.37 53.38
N ARG A 524 11.26 -35.37 54.61
CA ARG A 524 11.73 -34.48 55.68
C ARG A 524 13.11 -34.90 56.18
N VAL A 525 13.37 -36.20 56.33
CA VAL A 525 14.70 -36.72 56.69
C VAL A 525 15.73 -36.32 55.63
N ASN A 526 15.44 -36.54 54.34
CA ASN A 526 16.36 -36.18 53.24
C ASN A 526 16.50 -34.66 53.04
N ALA A 527 15.47 -33.87 53.35
CA ALA A 527 15.56 -32.41 53.34
C ALA A 527 16.44 -31.91 54.49
N CYS A 528 16.37 -32.56 55.66
CA CYS A 528 17.24 -32.26 56.80
C CYS A 528 18.70 -32.57 56.46
N CYS A 529 19.00 -33.73 55.87
CA CYS A 529 20.35 -34.07 55.40
C CYS A 529 20.92 -33.10 54.35
N ARG A 530 20.07 -32.39 53.59
CA ARG A 530 20.50 -31.40 52.58
C ARG A 530 20.63 -29.98 53.15
N GLY A 531 20.22 -29.76 54.39
CA GLY A 531 20.14 -28.43 55.00
C GLY A 531 18.93 -27.59 54.56
N ASP A 532 18.00 -28.17 53.79
CA ASP A 532 16.78 -27.47 53.34
C ASP A 532 15.83 -27.18 54.53
N VAL A 533 15.91 -28.00 55.59
CA VAL A 533 15.15 -27.84 56.83
C VAL A 533 16.07 -28.05 58.02
N LYS A 534 15.85 -27.29 59.11
CA LYS A 534 16.69 -27.35 60.30
C LYS A 534 16.66 -28.70 61.00
N HIS A 535 15.48 -29.31 61.10
CA HIS A 535 15.29 -30.62 61.73
C HIS A 535 14.16 -31.40 61.04
N ALA A 536 14.17 -32.73 61.17
CA ALA A 536 13.05 -33.59 60.82
C ALA A 536 12.41 -34.11 62.13
N GLY A 537 11.25 -33.56 62.52
CA GLY A 537 10.56 -33.96 63.75
C GLY A 537 11.35 -33.71 65.03
N GLY A 538 12.20 -32.67 65.06
CA GLY A 538 13.05 -32.33 66.21
C GLY A 538 14.43 -32.99 66.20
N LEU A 539 14.69 -33.93 65.28
CA LEU A 539 15.98 -34.61 65.13
C LEU A 539 16.77 -34.08 63.93
N HIS A 540 18.10 -34.07 64.04
CA HIS A 540 19.03 -33.62 63.01
C HIS A 540 19.63 -34.82 62.28
N PHE A 541 19.47 -34.82 60.96
CA PHE A 541 20.00 -35.86 60.10
C PHE A 541 21.04 -35.28 59.14
N GLU A 542 22.10 -36.04 58.91
CA GLU A 542 23.16 -35.70 57.96
C GLU A 542 23.45 -36.91 57.07
N PHE A 543 23.92 -36.68 55.84
CA PHE A 543 24.43 -37.79 55.03
C PHE A 543 25.71 -38.33 55.65
N TYR A 544 25.80 -39.65 55.82
CA TYR A 544 26.89 -40.26 56.59
C TYR A 544 28.27 -40.06 55.95
N ASP A 545 28.34 -39.98 54.63
CA ASP A 545 29.56 -39.63 53.88
C ASP A 545 30.02 -38.19 54.14
N GLU A 546 29.08 -37.26 54.32
CA GLU A 546 29.37 -35.85 54.65
C GLU A 546 29.80 -35.71 56.12
N PHE A 547 29.12 -36.42 57.03
CA PHE A 547 29.49 -36.50 58.44
C PHE A 547 30.92 -37.05 58.64
N ASN A 548 31.27 -38.12 57.93
CA ASN A 548 32.61 -38.70 57.99
C ASN A 548 33.68 -37.74 57.45
N LYS A 549 33.43 -37.07 56.32
CA LYS A 549 34.35 -36.05 55.79
C LYS A 549 34.60 -34.92 56.77
N ARG A 550 33.57 -34.48 57.49
CA ARG A 550 33.70 -33.45 58.53
C ARG A 550 34.52 -33.97 59.71
N LYS A 551 34.32 -35.22 60.15
CA LYS A 551 35.10 -35.85 61.22
C LYS A 551 36.57 -36.09 60.87
N SER A 552 36.91 -36.33 59.60
CA SER A 552 38.29 -36.57 59.18
C SER A 552 39.10 -35.30 58.88
N ASN A 553 38.45 -34.12 58.86
CA ASN A 553 39.09 -32.82 58.71
C ASN A 553 39.21 -32.04 60.05
N VAL A 554 38.95 -32.72 61.16
CA VAL A 554 39.13 -32.29 62.56
C VAL A 554 40.05 -33.31 63.22
#